data_AF-A0A5C5ZIJ3-F1
#
_entry.id   AF-A0A5C5ZIJ3-F1
#
_cell.length_a   1.000
_cell.length_b   1.000
_cell.length_c   1.000
_cell.angle_alpha   90.00
_cell.angle_beta   90.00
_cell.angle_gamma   90.00
#
_symmetry.space_group_name_H-M   'P 1'
#
loop_
_entity.id
_entity.type
_entity.pdbx_description
1 polymer ?
#
loop_
_entity_poly.entity_id
_entity_poly.type
_entity_poly.pdbx_seq_one_letter_code
_entity_poly.pdbx_strand_id
1 'polypeptide(L)'
;MLLSAGTPASAQPPDQLRHYEFSPQLSRIHISGGFAGVDFRSPIGGEFDLLTGFEYRLDPDDALFSIRPPSLEPYALFKNVDAAYFDAFSNQRRDLDRLLNLSGLEGYPTDYTFETIDFVGLDGQGAPIRLQARVGERRLVLSGRNNPSCCDFFDYEIKAVALLSPLGDYNFDYRTDINDYTLWVDTFGSTTDLRADGNANGIIDAGDYGVWRDGTVDFRLIPLGASIPEPSSAALVLIACWGVARRRR
;
A
#
# COMPACT_ATOMS: atom_id res chain seq x y z
N MET A 1 24.35 43.03 29.42
CA MET A 1 24.72 41.98 28.44
C MET A 1 23.65 40.90 28.57
N LEU A 2 22.59 40.98 27.76
CA LEU A 2 21.46 40.06 27.79
C LEU A 2 21.88 38.78 27.07
N LEU A 3 22.03 37.68 27.82
CA LEU A 3 22.18 36.35 27.26
C LEU A 3 20.79 35.89 26.79
N SER A 4 20.61 35.87 25.48
CA SER A 4 19.49 35.18 24.82
C SER A 4 19.67 33.69 25.05
N ALA A 5 18.87 33.10 25.95
CA ALA A 5 18.77 31.66 26.08
C ALA A 5 18.02 31.13 24.85
N GLY A 6 18.76 30.54 23.91
CA GLY A 6 18.17 29.74 22.84
C GLY A 6 17.44 28.56 23.47
N THR A 7 16.15 28.43 23.19
CA THR A 7 15.35 27.25 23.50
C THR A 7 16.05 26.01 22.94
N PRO A 8 16.25 24.93 23.72
CA PRO A 8 16.73 23.69 23.15
C PRO A 8 15.66 23.19 22.18
N ALA A 9 15.96 23.24 20.89
CA ALA A 9 15.19 22.54 19.87
C ALA A 9 15.29 21.05 20.20
N SER A 10 14.24 20.50 20.82
CA SER A 10 14.13 19.06 21.01
C SER A 10 14.02 18.42 19.63
N ALA A 11 15.01 17.63 19.23
CA ALA A 11 15.03 16.99 17.93
C ALA A 11 13.88 15.98 17.86
N GLN A 12 12.86 16.27 17.04
CA GLN A 12 11.79 15.32 16.74
C GLN A 12 12.41 14.08 16.05
N PRO A 13 12.07 12.85 16.48
CA PRO A 13 12.47 11.66 15.75
C PRO A 13 12.01 11.76 14.28
N PRO A 14 12.79 11.23 13.32
CA PRO A 14 12.39 11.27 11.93
C PRO A 14 11.12 10.45 11.73
N ASP A 15 10.16 11.02 11.02
CA ASP A 15 8.98 10.27 10.59
C ASP A 15 9.38 9.17 9.59
N GLN A 16 8.70 8.04 9.64
CA GLN A 16 8.88 6.93 8.73
C GLN A 16 7.73 6.84 7.75
N LEU A 17 8.03 6.91 6.46
CA LEU A 17 7.09 6.69 5.38
C LEU A 17 7.31 5.30 4.79
N ARG A 18 6.29 4.45 4.83
CA ARG A 18 6.32 3.09 4.25
C ARG A 18 5.26 2.97 3.16
N HIS A 19 5.66 2.46 2.01
CA HIS A 19 4.79 2.28 0.86
C HIS A 19 4.18 0.87 0.85
N TYR A 20 2.86 0.77 0.68
CA TYR A 20 2.11 -0.48 0.74
C TYR A 20 1.17 -0.64 -0.46
N GLU A 21 0.99 -1.89 -0.90
CA GLU A 21 0.02 -2.26 -1.95
C GLU A 21 -0.97 -3.29 -1.43
N PHE A 22 -2.27 -3.06 -1.60
CA PHE A 22 -3.32 -4.00 -1.22
C PHE A 22 -3.29 -5.24 -2.12
N SER A 23 -3.22 -6.44 -1.53
CA SER A 23 -3.35 -7.70 -2.25
C SER A 23 -4.82 -7.93 -2.65
N PRO A 24 -5.18 -7.95 -3.95
CA PRO A 24 -6.57 -8.15 -4.39
C PRO A 24 -7.10 -9.54 -4.09
N GLN A 25 -6.22 -10.51 -3.83
CA GLN A 25 -6.62 -11.87 -3.48
C GLN A 25 -7.07 -11.98 -2.03
N LEU A 26 -6.38 -11.27 -1.13
CA LEU A 26 -6.59 -11.34 0.32
C LEU A 26 -7.44 -10.19 0.86
N SER A 27 -7.60 -9.11 0.09
CA SER A 27 -8.31 -7.91 0.54
C SER A 27 -9.76 -7.88 0.07
N ARG A 28 -10.68 -7.66 1.00
CA ARG A 28 -12.12 -7.58 0.75
C ARG A 28 -12.71 -6.37 1.47
N ILE A 29 -13.61 -5.68 0.78
CA ILE A 29 -14.60 -4.80 1.39
C ILE A 29 -15.97 -5.47 1.30
N HIS A 30 -16.70 -5.49 2.41
CA HIS A 30 -18.11 -5.85 2.47
C HIS A 30 -18.91 -4.55 2.62
N ILE A 31 -19.85 -4.35 1.70
CA ILE A 31 -20.75 -3.20 1.70
C ILE A 31 -22.17 -3.73 1.83
N SER A 32 -22.90 -3.24 2.84
CA SER A 32 -24.30 -3.61 3.03
C SER A 32 -25.20 -2.44 3.44
N GLY A 33 -26.51 -2.60 3.30
CA GLY A 33 -27.49 -1.60 3.74
C GLY A 33 -27.92 -0.63 2.63
N GLY A 34 -28.18 0.62 3.02
CA GLY A 34 -28.79 1.64 2.16
C GLY A 34 -30.26 1.34 1.79
N PHE A 35 -30.90 2.28 1.09
CA PHE A 35 -32.33 2.24 0.76
C PHE A 35 -32.73 1.05 -0.13
N ALA A 36 -31.78 0.48 -0.89
CA ALA A 36 -32.00 -0.65 -1.78
C ALA A 36 -31.69 -2.01 -1.14
N GLY A 37 -31.19 -2.04 0.12
CA GLY A 37 -30.82 -3.29 0.79
C GLY A 37 -29.66 -4.01 0.10
N VAL A 38 -28.61 -3.27 -0.27
CA VAL A 38 -27.42 -3.79 -0.93
C VAL A 38 -26.68 -4.73 0.01
N ASP A 39 -26.08 -5.80 -0.52
CA ASP A 39 -25.16 -6.69 0.21
C ASP A 39 -24.21 -7.34 -0.79
N PHE A 40 -22.94 -6.92 -0.79
CA PHE A 40 -21.93 -7.54 -1.64
C PHE A 40 -20.52 -7.37 -1.07
N ARG A 41 -19.62 -8.27 -1.51
CA ARG A 41 -18.18 -8.18 -1.23
C ARG A 41 -17.42 -7.92 -2.52
N SER A 42 -16.46 -7.01 -2.45
CA SER A 42 -15.56 -6.70 -3.56
C SER A 42 -14.11 -6.90 -3.15
N PRO A 43 -13.24 -7.37 -4.05
CA PRO A 43 -11.80 -7.23 -3.85
C PRO A 43 -11.41 -5.74 -3.77
N ILE A 44 -10.30 -5.48 -3.07
CA ILE A 44 -9.67 -4.16 -2.98
C ILE A 44 -8.27 -4.29 -3.58
N GLY A 45 -7.85 -3.30 -4.36
CA GLY A 45 -6.47 -3.21 -4.86
C GLY A 45 -6.00 -1.76 -4.93
N GLY A 46 -4.72 -1.57 -5.24
CA GLY A 46 -4.08 -0.27 -5.30
C GLY A 46 -3.16 -0.01 -4.11
N GLU A 47 -2.64 1.21 -4.02
CA GLU A 47 -1.50 1.55 -3.19
C GLU A 47 -1.83 2.65 -2.16
N PHE A 48 -1.03 2.71 -1.11
CA PHE A 48 -1.04 3.80 -0.14
C PHE A 48 0.31 3.89 0.58
N ASP A 49 0.56 5.05 1.19
CA ASP A 49 1.67 5.23 2.11
C ASP A 49 1.15 5.28 3.54
N LEU A 50 1.88 4.63 4.44
CA LEU A 50 1.72 4.75 5.88
C LEU A 50 2.84 5.64 6.42
N LEU A 51 2.46 6.83 6.91
CA LEU A 51 3.35 7.72 7.65
C LEU A 51 3.20 7.43 9.15
N THR A 52 4.26 7.00 9.82
CA THR A 52 4.31 6.82 11.27
C THR A 52 5.38 7.73 11.85
N GLY A 53 5.07 8.40 12.95
CA GLY A 53 5.98 9.35 13.53
C GLY A 53 5.65 9.70 14.96
N PHE A 54 6.35 10.71 15.45
CA PHE A 54 6.17 11.24 16.79
C PHE A 54 6.02 12.74 16.71
N GLU A 55 5.02 13.28 17.39
CA GLU A 55 4.78 14.72 17.45
C GLU A 55 4.83 15.19 18.91
N TYR A 56 5.40 16.38 19.14
CA TYR A 56 5.32 17.02 20.44
C TYR A 56 3.96 17.69 20.60
N ARG A 57 3.09 17.12 21.43
CA ARG A 57 1.83 17.76 21.77
C ARG A 57 1.99 18.57 23.06
N LEU A 58 1.56 19.83 23.00
CA LEU A 58 1.38 20.66 24.18
C LEU A 58 0.01 20.33 24.77
N ASP A 59 -0.04 20.11 26.09
CA ASP A 59 -1.30 19.90 26.79
C ASP A 59 -2.18 21.15 26.61
N PRO A 60 -3.35 21.06 25.95
CA PRO A 60 -4.21 22.21 25.68
C PRO A 60 -4.74 22.88 26.97
N ASP A 61 -4.73 22.17 28.10
CA ASP A 61 -5.13 22.69 29.40
C ASP A 61 -3.96 23.32 30.19
N ASP A 62 -2.70 23.17 29.75
CA ASP A 62 -1.51 23.77 30.37
C ASP A 62 -1.17 25.13 29.71
N ALA A 63 -2.08 26.10 29.88
CA ALA A 63 -1.95 27.46 29.35
C ALA A 63 -0.75 28.26 29.92
N LEU A 64 0.01 27.70 30.87
CA LEU A 64 1.11 28.36 31.56
C LEU A 64 2.47 27.67 31.39
N PHE A 65 2.59 26.65 30.52
CA PHE A 65 3.85 25.93 30.24
C PHE A 65 4.60 25.47 31.50
N SER A 66 3.90 25.21 32.61
CA SER A 66 4.53 25.22 33.94
C SER A 66 4.45 23.92 34.71
N ILE A 67 3.68 22.91 34.26
CA ILE A 67 3.43 21.72 35.09
C ILE A 67 3.74 20.41 34.35
N ARG A 68 3.50 20.31 33.03
CA ARG A 68 3.81 19.07 32.28
C ARG A 68 4.83 19.32 31.17
N PRO A 69 5.92 18.53 31.10
CA PRO A 69 6.81 18.58 29.95
C PRO A 69 6.04 18.12 28.71
N PRO A 70 6.34 18.67 27.51
CA PRO A 70 5.71 18.24 26.26
C PRO A 70 5.87 16.73 26.09
N SER A 71 4.76 16.03 25.83
CA SER A 71 4.75 14.59 25.58
C SER A 71 5.01 14.32 24.11
N LEU A 72 5.86 13.33 23.87
CA LEU A 72 6.09 12.80 22.54
C LEU A 72 4.97 11.78 22.25
N GLU A 73 4.01 12.18 21.43
CA GLU A 73 2.85 11.35 21.09
C GLU A 73 3.07 10.64 19.75
N PRO A 74 2.94 9.30 19.71
CA PRO A 74 3.02 8.59 18.45
C PRO A 74 1.78 8.88 17.61
N TYR A 75 1.95 9.04 16.31
CA TYR A 75 0.86 9.25 15.37
C TYR A 75 1.07 8.41 14.11
N ALA A 76 -0.03 8.13 13.40
CA ALA A 76 0.01 7.47 12.11
C ALA A 76 -1.03 8.05 11.17
N LEU A 77 -0.69 8.14 9.87
CA LEU A 77 -1.56 8.69 8.83
C LEU A 77 -1.47 7.85 7.57
N PHE A 78 -2.60 7.67 6.90
CA PHE A 78 -2.62 7.24 5.50
C PHE A 78 -2.30 8.43 4.61
N LYS A 79 -1.39 8.25 3.66
CA LYS A 79 -0.99 9.24 2.65
C LYS A 79 -1.02 8.62 1.27
N ASN A 80 -1.15 9.45 0.24
CA ASN A 80 -1.10 9.03 -1.17
C ASN A 80 -1.97 7.79 -1.48
N VAL A 81 -3.18 7.76 -0.93
CA VAL A 81 -4.09 6.62 -1.10
C VAL A 81 -4.64 6.61 -2.53
N ASP A 82 -4.18 5.67 -3.36
CA ASP A 82 -4.77 5.32 -4.65
C ASP A 82 -5.22 3.86 -4.61
N ALA A 83 -6.26 3.63 -3.81
CA ALA A 83 -6.88 2.32 -3.64
C ALA A 83 -8.31 2.34 -4.17
N ALA A 84 -8.77 1.20 -4.65
CA ALA A 84 -10.10 1.08 -5.21
C ALA A 84 -10.70 -0.31 -5.00
N TYR A 85 -12.02 -0.34 -5.10
CA TYR A 85 -12.81 -1.57 -5.15
C TYR A 85 -13.64 -1.60 -6.44
N PHE A 86 -14.14 -2.77 -6.78
CA PHE A 86 -15.00 -2.99 -7.93
C PHE A 86 -16.47 -2.99 -7.51
N ASP A 87 -17.22 -2.01 -7.98
CA ASP A 87 -18.66 -1.95 -7.75
C ASP A 87 -19.37 -2.89 -8.72
N ALA A 88 -19.98 -3.95 -8.17
CA ALA A 88 -20.64 -4.99 -8.94
C ALA A 88 -21.89 -4.50 -9.70
N PHE A 89 -22.51 -3.39 -9.27
CA PHE A 89 -23.72 -2.87 -9.90
C PHE A 89 -23.43 -1.92 -11.04
N SER A 90 -22.45 -1.02 -10.84
CA SER A 90 -22.06 -0.05 -11.87
C SER A 90 -20.97 -0.57 -12.82
N ASN A 91 -20.33 -1.70 -12.48
CA ASN A 91 -19.21 -2.26 -13.23
C ASN A 91 -18.06 -1.22 -13.37
N GLN A 92 -17.84 -0.42 -12.32
CA GLN A 92 -16.86 0.64 -12.28
C GLN A 92 -15.87 0.45 -11.12
N ARG A 93 -14.62 0.85 -11.35
CA ARG A 93 -13.63 1.07 -10.29
C ARG A 93 -14.09 2.27 -9.47
N ARG A 94 -14.26 2.07 -8.16
CA ARG A 94 -14.64 3.11 -7.20
C ARG A 94 -13.50 3.35 -6.23
N ASP A 95 -13.26 4.62 -5.96
CA ASP A 95 -12.24 5.08 -5.04
C ASP A 95 -12.56 4.63 -3.60
N LEU A 96 -11.61 3.91 -3.00
CA LEU A 96 -11.71 3.41 -1.63
C LEU A 96 -11.53 4.54 -0.60
N ASP A 97 -10.63 5.48 -0.88
CA ASP A 97 -10.40 6.64 -0.01
C ASP A 97 -11.66 7.51 0.06
N ARG A 98 -12.34 7.70 -1.07
CA ARG A 98 -13.63 8.39 -1.08
C ARG A 98 -14.71 7.67 -0.25
N LEU A 99 -14.65 6.34 -0.14
CA LEU A 99 -15.65 5.55 0.59
C LEU A 99 -15.36 5.50 2.10
N LEU A 100 -14.12 5.22 2.48
CA LEU A 100 -13.72 5.04 3.88
C LEU A 100 -13.05 6.27 4.49
N ASN A 101 -12.74 7.29 3.69
CA ASN A 101 -11.99 8.48 4.07
C ASN A 101 -10.66 8.14 4.75
N LEU A 102 -9.90 7.18 4.20
CA LEU A 102 -8.67 6.63 4.80
C LEU A 102 -7.66 7.74 5.09
N SER A 103 -7.43 8.65 4.14
CA SER A 103 -6.53 9.79 4.27
C SER A 103 -6.98 10.83 5.31
N GLY A 104 -8.25 10.82 5.67
CA GLY A 104 -8.83 11.65 6.72
C GLY A 104 -8.93 10.97 8.09
N LEU A 105 -8.51 9.70 8.22
CA LEU A 105 -8.48 9.03 9.52
C LEU A 105 -7.22 9.40 10.31
N GLU A 106 -7.39 9.53 11.62
CA GLU A 106 -6.29 9.74 12.55
C GLU A 106 -5.89 8.42 13.17
N GLY A 107 -4.60 8.05 13.03
CA GLY A 107 -4.05 6.83 13.58
C GLY A 107 -3.41 7.02 14.94
N TYR A 108 -3.82 6.17 15.88
CA TYR A 108 -3.36 6.14 17.26
C TYR A 108 -2.66 4.80 17.51
N PRO A 109 -1.31 4.77 17.49
CA PRO A 109 -0.56 3.57 17.84
C PRO A 109 -0.84 3.14 19.28
N THR A 110 -1.06 1.85 19.50
CA THR A 110 -1.30 1.29 20.85
C THR A 110 0.00 1.11 21.65
N ASP A 111 1.13 1.17 20.96
CA ASP A 111 2.48 1.02 21.47
C ASP A 111 3.45 1.95 20.72
N TYR A 112 4.71 1.97 21.18
CA TYR A 112 5.80 2.72 20.54
C TYR A 112 6.45 1.96 19.38
N THR A 113 6.08 0.70 19.14
CA THR A 113 6.61 -0.14 18.06
C THR A 113 5.79 -0.01 16.78
N PHE A 114 4.63 0.66 16.85
CA PHE A 114 3.68 0.81 15.75
C PHE A 114 3.17 -0.53 15.22
N GLU A 115 3.22 -1.59 16.03
CA GLU A 115 2.75 -2.92 15.65
C GLU A 115 1.23 -2.97 15.51
N THR A 116 0.53 -2.22 16.35
CA THR A 116 -0.93 -2.05 16.26
C THR A 116 -1.30 -0.58 16.30
N ILE A 117 -2.12 -0.16 15.34
CA ILE A 117 -2.54 1.22 15.14
C ILE A 117 -4.06 1.24 14.98
N ASP A 118 -4.73 2.00 15.83
CA ASP A 118 -6.17 2.25 15.71
C ASP A 118 -6.40 3.55 14.94
N PHE A 119 -6.94 3.45 13.74
CA PHE A 119 -7.41 4.56 12.93
C PHE A 119 -8.87 4.86 13.25
N VAL A 120 -9.16 6.12 13.59
CA VAL A 120 -10.51 6.59 13.90
C VAL A 120 -10.81 7.87 13.14
N GLY A 121 -12.09 8.06 12.84
CA GLY A 121 -12.55 9.26 12.16
C GLY A 121 -13.97 9.07 11.64
N LEU A 122 -14.28 9.80 10.58
CA LEU A 122 -15.53 9.66 9.84
C LEU A 122 -15.24 9.05 8.48
N ASP A 123 -16.11 8.16 8.01
CA ASP A 123 -16.06 7.63 6.65
C ASP A 123 -16.55 8.66 5.60
N GLY A 124 -16.57 8.27 4.33
CA GLY A 124 -16.99 9.12 3.22
C GLY A 124 -18.46 9.56 3.27
N GLN A 125 -19.29 8.94 4.13
CA GLN A 125 -20.67 9.35 4.38
C GLN A 125 -20.80 10.26 5.61
N GLY A 126 -19.74 10.40 6.41
CA GLY A 126 -19.75 11.11 7.68
C GLY A 126 -20.14 10.24 8.88
N ALA A 127 -20.20 8.91 8.73
CA ALA A 127 -20.44 7.99 9.83
C ALA A 127 -19.12 7.64 10.56
N PRO A 128 -19.14 7.45 11.89
CA PRO A 128 -17.95 7.03 12.63
C PRO A 128 -17.38 5.72 12.11
N ILE A 129 -16.07 5.68 11.88
CA ILE A 129 -15.34 4.48 11.47
C ILE A 129 -14.14 4.23 12.37
N ARG A 130 -13.90 2.94 12.65
CA ARG A 130 -12.70 2.49 13.36
C ARG A 130 -12.07 1.35 12.58
N LEU A 131 -10.81 1.54 12.20
CA LEU A 131 -9.99 0.53 11.55
C LEU A 131 -8.78 0.24 12.42
N GLN A 132 -8.45 -1.02 12.63
CA GLN A 132 -7.22 -1.45 13.26
C GLN A 132 -6.26 -1.94 12.18
N ALA A 133 -5.06 -1.38 12.14
CA ALA A 133 -3.96 -1.84 11.34
C ALA A 133 -2.96 -2.59 12.22
N ARG A 134 -2.64 -3.83 11.84
CA ARG A 134 -1.55 -4.60 12.43
C ARG A 134 -0.38 -4.61 11.47
N VAL A 135 0.68 -3.90 11.85
CA VAL A 135 1.86 -3.70 11.03
C VAL A 135 2.91 -4.73 11.43
N GLY A 136 3.17 -5.67 10.52
CA GLY A 136 4.30 -6.58 10.62
C GLY A 136 5.49 -6.07 9.82
N GLU A 137 6.49 -6.93 9.66
CA GLU A 137 7.71 -6.62 8.89
C GLU A 137 7.41 -6.33 7.41
N ARG A 138 6.59 -7.18 6.77
CA ARG A 138 6.32 -7.15 5.31
C ARG A 138 4.88 -6.84 4.95
N ARG A 139 3.98 -6.87 5.92
CA ARG A 139 2.55 -6.80 5.66
C ARG A 139 1.84 -5.98 6.71
N LEU A 140 0.79 -5.32 6.26
CA LEU A 140 -0.15 -4.62 7.10
C LEU A 140 -1.50 -5.31 6.95
N VAL A 141 -2.06 -5.79 8.05
CA VAL A 141 -3.42 -6.32 8.08
C VAL A 141 -4.34 -5.22 8.58
N LEU A 142 -5.24 -4.74 7.71
CA LEU A 142 -6.20 -3.70 8.03
C LEU A 142 -7.57 -4.34 8.21
N SER A 143 -8.21 -4.06 9.34
CA SER A 143 -9.55 -4.59 9.61
C SER A 143 -10.39 -3.59 10.37
N GLY A 144 -11.69 -3.55 10.09
CA GLY A 144 -12.57 -2.69 10.86
C GLY A 144 -13.88 -2.48 10.16
N ARG A 145 -14.68 -1.59 10.75
CA ARG A 145 -16.00 -1.26 10.23
C ARG A 145 -16.42 0.13 10.63
N ASN A 146 -17.37 0.69 9.90
CA ASN A 146 -18.11 1.83 10.37
C ASN A 146 -19.21 1.42 11.36
N ASN A 147 -19.70 2.41 12.11
CA ASN A 147 -20.81 2.29 13.03
C ASN A 147 -21.80 3.44 12.77
N PRO A 148 -22.65 3.32 11.74
CA PRO A 148 -23.55 4.39 11.34
C PRO A 148 -24.58 4.72 12.42
N SER A 149 -24.99 5.99 12.49
CA SER A 149 -25.83 6.49 13.58
C SER A 149 -27.32 6.13 13.45
N CYS A 150 -27.87 6.03 12.23
CA CYS A 150 -29.20 5.49 11.94
C CYS A 150 -29.44 5.33 10.42
N CYS A 151 -30.62 4.85 10.05
CA CYS A 151 -31.05 4.32 8.75
C CYS A 151 -30.64 5.21 7.55
N ASP A 152 -30.26 4.57 6.45
CA ASP A 152 -29.81 5.11 5.14
C ASP A 152 -28.30 5.15 4.90
N PHE A 153 -27.48 5.02 5.95
CA PHE A 153 -26.05 4.78 5.79
C PHE A 153 -25.77 3.35 5.31
N PHE A 154 -24.66 3.17 4.60
CA PHE A 154 -24.16 1.85 4.29
C PHE A 154 -23.25 1.37 5.43
N ASP A 155 -23.36 0.11 5.79
CA ASP A 155 -22.37 -0.57 6.60
C ASP A 155 -21.19 -0.97 5.71
N TYR A 156 -20.00 -0.66 6.20
CA TYR A 156 -18.73 -1.01 5.58
C TYR A 156 -17.93 -1.88 6.56
N GLU A 157 -17.51 -3.06 6.12
CA GLU A 157 -16.53 -3.90 6.83
C GLU A 157 -15.35 -4.17 5.90
N ILE A 158 -14.14 -3.78 6.32
CA ILE A 158 -12.91 -4.03 5.59
C ILE A 158 -12.11 -5.14 6.27
N LYS A 159 -11.58 -6.06 5.46
CA LYS A 159 -10.55 -7.04 5.83
C LYS A 159 -9.54 -7.07 4.70
N ALA A 160 -8.42 -6.38 4.90
CA ALA A 160 -7.43 -6.16 3.87
C ALA A 160 -6.03 -6.57 4.34
N VAL A 161 -5.23 -7.04 3.39
CA VAL A 161 -3.80 -7.32 3.57
C VAL A 161 -3.07 -6.49 2.54
N ALA A 162 -2.20 -5.60 3.02
CA ALA A 162 -1.30 -4.82 2.19
C ALA A 162 0.13 -5.31 2.37
N LEU A 163 0.87 -5.37 1.28
CA LEU A 163 2.24 -5.84 1.22
C LEU A 163 3.17 -4.63 1.10
N LEU A 164 4.28 -4.65 1.82
CA LEU A 164 5.30 -3.61 1.74
C LEU A 164 5.91 -3.62 0.32
N SER A 165 6.08 -2.44 -0.23
CA SER A 165 6.66 -2.22 -1.55
C SER A 165 8.10 -1.69 -1.43
N PRO A 166 9.04 -2.08 -2.32
CA PRO A 166 8.83 -2.80 -3.57
C PRO A 166 8.43 -4.26 -3.36
N LEU A 167 7.44 -4.72 -4.12
CA LEU A 167 7.00 -6.12 -4.06
C LEU A 167 8.16 -7.04 -4.45
N GLY A 168 8.28 -8.17 -3.77
CA GLY A 168 9.31 -9.16 -4.11
C GLY A 168 10.72 -8.89 -3.57
N ASP A 169 10.95 -7.80 -2.84
CA ASP A 169 12.19 -7.59 -2.06
C ASP A 169 12.19 -8.54 -0.86
N TYR A 170 12.68 -9.77 -1.05
CA TYR A 170 12.68 -10.84 -0.05
C TYR A 170 13.86 -10.73 0.92
N ASN A 171 14.95 -10.08 0.52
CA ASN A 171 16.15 -9.92 1.34
C ASN A 171 16.18 -8.62 2.18
N PHE A 172 15.20 -7.74 1.98
CA PHE A 172 14.98 -6.47 2.69
C PHE A 172 16.06 -5.42 2.47
N ASP A 173 16.62 -5.36 1.27
CA ASP A 173 17.60 -4.35 0.90
C ASP A 173 17.00 -3.14 0.15
N TYR A 174 15.67 -3.05 0.13
CA TYR A 174 14.86 -2.04 -0.55
C TYR A 174 14.92 -2.13 -2.07
N ARG A 175 15.28 -3.29 -2.62
CA ARG A 175 15.33 -3.57 -4.06
C ARG A 175 14.71 -4.92 -4.34
N THR A 176 14.10 -5.04 -5.51
CA THR A 176 13.65 -6.33 -6.05
C THR A 176 14.61 -6.72 -7.16
N ASP A 177 15.54 -7.62 -6.87
CA ASP A 177 16.58 -8.06 -7.80
C ASP A 177 16.83 -9.59 -7.77
N ILE A 178 17.96 -10.01 -8.35
CA ILE A 178 18.31 -11.43 -8.49
C ILE A 178 18.65 -12.09 -7.14
N ASN A 179 19.04 -11.32 -6.12
CA ASN A 179 19.30 -11.84 -4.78
C ASN A 179 18.00 -12.32 -4.14
N ASP A 180 16.89 -11.62 -4.38
CA ASP A 180 15.56 -12.04 -3.93
C ASP A 180 15.10 -13.31 -4.63
N TYR A 181 15.33 -13.39 -5.95
CA TYR A 181 15.06 -14.61 -6.71
C TYR A 181 15.85 -15.80 -6.15
N THR A 182 17.13 -15.59 -5.81
CA THR A 182 17.96 -16.63 -5.21
C THR A 182 17.40 -17.06 -3.86
N LEU A 183 16.95 -16.10 -3.02
CA LEU A 183 16.30 -16.40 -1.75
C LEU A 183 14.99 -17.19 -1.94
N TRP A 184 14.17 -16.85 -2.94
CA TRP A 184 12.97 -17.62 -3.28
C TRP A 184 13.31 -19.06 -3.71
N VAL A 185 14.33 -19.25 -4.57
CA VAL A 185 14.79 -20.58 -4.99
C VAL A 185 15.26 -21.39 -3.77
N ASP A 186 16.08 -20.79 -2.91
CA ASP A 186 16.66 -21.45 -1.74
C ASP A 186 15.60 -21.84 -0.70
N THR A 187 14.45 -21.16 -0.69
CA THR A 187 13.36 -21.38 0.26
C THR A 187 12.11 -22.02 -0.38
N PHE A 188 12.18 -22.43 -1.65
CA PHE A 188 11.04 -23.00 -2.37
C PHE A 188 10.47 -24.25 -1.69
N GLY A 189 9.15 -24.26 -1.46
CA GLY A 189 8.41 -25.30 -0.77
C GLY A 189 8.43 -25.19 0.76
N SER A 190 9.11 -24.19 1.32
CA SER A 190 9.15 -23.96 2.76
C SER A 190 7.79 -23.49 3.30
N THR A 191 7.42 -23.99 4.47
CA THR A 191 6.27 -23.54 5.28
C THR A 191 6.70 -22.98 6.64
N THR A 192 8.01 -22.86 6.87
CA THR A 192 8.61 -22.45 8.15
C THR A 192 9.50 -21.22 8.00
N ASP A 193 10.41 -21.23 7.04
CA ASP A 193 11.07 -20.02 6.54
C ASP A 193 10.16 -19.39 5.48
N LEU A 194 9.47 -18.31 5.83
CA LEU A 194 8.49 -17.62 4.97
C LEU A 194 9.03 -16.26 4.47
N ARG A 195 10.35 -16.06 4.48
CA ARG A 195 10.96 -14.78 4.04
C ARG A 195 10.62 -14.44 2.58
N ALA A 196 10.44 -15.45 1.73
CA ALA A 196 10.00 -15.29 0.34
C ALA A 196 8.52 -15.64 0.09
N ASP A 197 7.67 -15.67 1.13
CA ASP A 197 6.20 -15.79 0.99
C ASP A 197 5.60 -14.41 0.64
N GLY A 198 5.75 -14.03 -0.63
CA GLY A 198 5.31 -12.74 -1.15
C GLY A 198 3.80 -12.61 -1.27
N ASN A 199 3.08 -13.70 -1.48
CA ASN A 199 1.61 -13.67 -1.58
C ASN A 199 0.92 -13.88 -0.21
N ALA A 200 1.70 -14.18 0.84
CA ALA A 200 1.29 -14.37 2.22
C ALA A 200 0.31 -15.54 2.45
N ASN A 201 0.44 -16.63 1.67
CA ASN A 201 -0.42 -17.82 1.79
C ASN A 201 0.12 -18.87 2.79
N GLY A 202 1.30 -18.65 3.38
CA GLY A 202 1.93 -19.54 4.35
C GLY A 202 2.78 -20.67 3.74
N ILE A 203 3.07 -20.62 2.43
CA ILE A 203 3.97 -21.54 1.74
C ILE A 203 4.71 -20.81 0.62
N ILE A 204 6.02 -21.06 0.49
CA ILE A 204 6.79 -20.49 -0.62
C ILE A 204 6.61 -21.37 -1.85
N ASP A 205 5.91 -20.87 -2.87
CA ASP A 205 5.62 -21.61 -4.09
C ASP A 205 5.70 -20.74 -5.35
N ALA A 206 5.10 -21.22 -6.45
CA ALA A 206 5.10 -20.51 -7.73
C ALA A 206 4.29 -19.21 -7.71
N GLY A 207 3.36 -19.04 -6.77
CA GLY A 207 2.62 -17.80 -6.57
C GLY A 207 3.55 -16.67 -6.11
N ASP A 208 4.55 -16.96 -5.29
CA ASP A 208 5.52 -15.97 -4.80
C ASP A 208 6.46 -15.51 -5.90
N TYR A 209 6.88 -16.41 -6.78
CA TYR A 209 7.60 -16.03 -8.00
C TYR A 209 6.81 -15.01 -8.84
N GLY A 210 5.48 -15.13 -8.87
CA GLY A 210 4.62 -14.13 -9.50
C GLY A 210 4.77 -12.74 -8.86
N VAL A 211 4.78 -12.67 -7.53
CA VAL A 211 4.98 -11.42 -6.77
C VAL A 211 6.36 -10.82 -7.05
N TRP A 212 7.43 -11.64 -7.00
CA TRP A 212 8.78 -11.18 -7.33
C TRP A 212 8.87 -10.64 -8.75
N ARG A 213 8.36 -11.39 -9.72
CA ARG A 213 8.37 -10.99 -11.14
C ARG A 213 7.65 -9.67 -11.32
N ASP A 214 6.44 -9.55 -10.76
CA ASP A 214 5.61 -8.35 -10.92
C ASP A 214 6.25 -7.14 -10.23
N GLY A 215 7.03 -7.34 -9.16
CA GLY A 215 7.84 -6.30 -8.52
C GLY A 215 9.16 -5.96 -9.23
N THR A 216 9.72 -6.88 -10.02
CA THR A 216 10.93 -6.60 -10.84
C THR A 216 10.60 -5.76 -12.07
N VAL A 217 9.36 -5.82 -12.58
CA VAL A 217 8.89 -4.98 -13.68
C VAL A 217 8.25 -3.69 -13.15
N ASP A 218 9.06 -2.65 -13.03
CA ASP A 218 8.56 -1.29 -12.87
C ASP A 218 7.87 -0.84 -14.18
N PHE A 219 6.55 -1.08 -14.29
CA PHE A 219 5.74 -0.72 -15.45
C PHE A 219 5.76 0.79 -15.75
N ARG A 220 6.26 1.63 -14.82
CA ARG A 220 6.47 3.07 -15.01
C ARG A 220 7.56 3.39 -16.05
N LEU A 221 8.40 2.41 -16.42
CA LEU A 221 9.51 2.59 -17.36
C LEU A 221 9.34 1.92 -18.72
N ILE A 222 8.18 1.34 -19.05
CA ILE A 222 7.95 0.92 -20.45
C ILE A 222 7.78 2.20 -21.28
N PRO A 223 8.77 2.59 -22.11
CA PRO A 223 8.54 3.69 -23.02
C PRO A 223 7.50 3.17 -24.02
N LEU A 224 6.31 3.79 -24.03
CA LEU A 224 5.34 3.65 -25.12
C LEU A 224 5.99 4.21 -26.40
N GLY A 225 6.95 3.49 -26.98
CA GLY A 225 7.78 4.02 -28.06
C GLY A 225 9.19 3.48 -28.16
N ALA A 226 9.58 2.39 -27.47
CA ALA A 226 10.78 1.67 -27.88
C ALA A 226 10.52 1.12 -29.29
N SER A 227 11.04 1.81 -30.31
CA SER A 227 11.07 1.35 -31.68
C SER A 227 11.75 -0.02 -31.68
N ILE A 228 10.95 -1.08 -31.71
CA ILE A 228 11.43 -2.42 -32.00
C ILE A 228 12.17 -2.28 -33.33
N PRO A 229 13.50 -2.50 -33.38
CA PRO A 229 14.24 -2.43 -34.63
C PRO A 229 13.52 -3.36 -35.60
N GLU A 230 13.01 -2.83 -36.72
CA GLU A 230 12.23 -3.64 -37.65
C GLU A 230 13.03 -4.91 -37.93
N PRO A 231 12.43 -6.10 -37.74
CA PRO A 231 13.13 -7.34 -38.01
C PRO A 231 13.65 -7.27 -39.44
N SER A 232 14.85 -7.81 -39.66
CA SER A 232 15.65 -7.81 -40.89
C SER A 232 14.92 -8.24 -42.20
N SER A 233 13.61 -8.45 -42.15
CA SER A 233 12.64 -8.59 -43.23
C SER A 233 12.85 -7.58 -44.37
N ALA A 234 13.03 -6.29 -44.09
CA ALA A 234 13.27 -5.30 -45.14
C ALA A 234 14.60 -5.54 -45.89
N ALA A 235 15.65 -5.94 -45.16
CA ALA A 235 16.92 -6.31 -45.74
C ALA A 235 16.81 -7.60 -46.57
N LEU A 236 16.03 -8.59 -46.11
CA LEU A 236 15.77 -9.83 -46.87
C LEU A 236 15.01 -9.55 -48.17
N VAL A 237 14.01 -8.66 -48.15
CA VAL A 237 13.27 -8.27 -49.35
C VAL A 237 14.20 -7.56 -50.35
N LEU A 238 15.07 -6.65 -49.88
CA LEU A 238 16.02 -5.96 -50.76
C LEU A 238 17.05 -6.92 -51.37
N ILE A 239 17.57 -7.89 -50.60
CA ILE A 239 18.48 -8.93 -51.10
C ILE A 239 17.77 -9.83 -52.12
N ALA A 240 16.52 -10.22 -51.85
CA ALA A 240 15.73 -11.03 -52.77
C ALA A 240 15.44 -10.28 -54.09
N CYS A 241 15.00 -9.01 -54.01
CA CYS A 241 14.77 -8.18 -55.19
C CYS A 241 16.06 -7.96 -56.00
N TRP A 242 17.20 -7.78 -55.33
CA TRP A 242 18.49 -7.63 -55.99
C TRP A 242 18.96 -8.92 -56.69
N GLY A 243 18.76 -10.08 -56.05
CA GLY A 243 19.05 -11.38 -56.66
C GLY A 243 18.21 -11.65 -57.90
N VAL A 244 16.92 -11.28 -57.88
CA VAL A 244 16.02 -11.41 -59.05
C VAL A 244 16.42 -10.44 -60.16
N ALA A 245 16.80 -9.19 -59.83
CA ALA A 245 17.23 -8.20 -60.81
C ALA A 245 18.54 -8.59 -61.52
N ARG A 246 19.49 -9.21 -60.79
CA ARG A 246 20.74 -9.73 -61.38
C ARG A 246 20.54 -10.95 -62.27
N ARG A 247 19.47 -11.73 -62.07
CA ARG A 247 19.15 -12.90 -62.91
C ARG A 247 18.47 -12.54 -64.24
N ARG A 248 18.05 -11.28 -64.42
CA ARG A 248 17.33 -10.81 -65.62
C ARG A 248 18.19 -9.94 -66.56
N ARG A 249 19.50 -9.83 -66.32
CA ARG A 249 20.50 -9.29 -67.26
C ARG A 249 21.38 -10.42 -67.76
#